data_AF-A0A0D2IWD4-F1
#
_entry.id   AF-A0A0D2IWD4-F1
#
_cell.length_a   1.000
_cell.length_b   1.000
_cell.length_c   1.000
_cell.angle_alpha   90.00
_cell.angle_beta   90.00
_cell.angle_gamma   90.00
#
_symmetry.space_group_name_H-M   'P 1'
#
loop_
_entity.id
_entity.type
_entity.pdbx_description
1 polymer ?
#
loop_
_entity_poly.entity_id
_entity_poly.type
_entity_poly.pdbx_seq_one_letter_code
_entity_poly.pdbx_strand_id
1 'polypeptide(L)'
;MGSKGFMYAKMVAALVPDPEEIKKKWSPELRQHLEETREEREKNMELFFADLKELSKSNLNIWMAMRERDIRRKQEAKQKQLEERALERRMREEMRAEALGAQDK
;
A
#
# COMPACT_ATOMS: atom_id res chain seq x y z
N MET A 1 31.88 -12.75 -20.52
CA MET A 1 30.48 -13.22 -20.56
C MET A 1 30.30 -14.10 -21.79
N GLY A 2 30.20 -15.42 -21.60
CA GLY A 2 30.35 -16.41 -22.68
C GLY A 2 29.09 -16.63 -23.53
N SER A 3 29.31 -17.07 -24.77
CA SER A 3 28.34 -17.40 -25.85
C SER A 3 27.02 -18.06 -25.40
N LYS A 4 27.03 -18.89 -24.35
CA LYS A 4 25.83 -19.54 -23.79
C LYS A 4 24.84 -18.54 -23.18
N GLY A 5 25.31 -17.47 -22.52
CA GLY A 5 24.44 -16.46 -21.91
C GLY A 5 23.60 -15.69 -22.93
N PHE A 6 24.20 -15.38 -24.08
CA PHE A 6 23.49 -14.76 -25.20
C PHE A 6 22.49 -15.72 -25.86
N MET A 7 22.81 -17.02 -25.93
CA MET A 7 21.91 -18.03 -26.47
C MET A 7 20.63 -18.17 -25.61
N TYR A 8 20.77 -18.20 -24.28
CA TYR A 8 19.61 -18.27 -23.38
C TYR A 8 18.77 -16.99 -23.43
N ALA A 9 19.39 -15.81 -23.44
CA ALA A 9 18.66 -14.54 -23.58
C ALA A 9 17.85 -14.50 -24.89
N LYS A 10 18.44 -14.96 -26.00
CA LYS A 10 17.78 -15.05 -27.30
C LYS A 10 16.62 -16.06 -27.29
N MET A 11 16.77 -17.20 -26.62
CA MET A 11 15.71 -18.21 -26.49
C MET A 11 14.53 -17.69 -25.67
N VAL A 12 14.80 -17.02 -24.54
CA VAL A 12 13.75 -16.42 -23.70
C VAL A 12 13.01 -15.31 -24.46
N ALA A 13 13.74 -14.43 -25.15
CA ALA A 13 13.12 -13.36 -25.95
C ALA A 13 12.26 -13.88 -27.11
N ALA A 14 12.58 -15.06 -27.68
CA ALA A 14 11.76 -15.70 -28.70
C ALA A 14 10.52 -16.43 -28.15
N LEU A 15 10.53 -16.78 -26.86
CA LEU A 15 9.41 -17.47 -26.19
C LEU A 15 8.44 -16.51 -25.51
N VAL A 16 8.93 -15.36 -25.03
CA VAL A 16 8.09 -14.32 -24.43
C VAL A 16 7.37 -13.58 -25.56
N PRO A 17 6.02 -13.62 -25.63
CA PRO A 17 5.28 -12.90 -26.65
C PRO A 17 5.47 -11.39 -26.51
N ASP A 18 5.43 -10.67 -27.63
CA ASP A 18 5.53 -9.21 -27.64
C ASP A 18 4.40 -8.60 -26.77
N PRO A 19 4.74 -7.74 -25.79
CA PRO A 19 3.74 -7.06 -24.96
C PRO A 19 2.60 -6.43 -25.75
N GLU A 20 2.86 -5.87 -26.93
CA GLU A 20 1.82 -5.26 -27.77
C GLU A 20 0.88 -6.30 -28.40
N GLU A 21 1.38 -7.49 -28.75
CA GLU A 21 0.55 -8.60 -29.21
C GLU A 21 -0.33 -9.17 -28.09
N ILE A 22 0.16 -9.18 -26.86
CA ILE A 22 -0.61 -9.61 -25.68
C ILE A 22 -1.73 -8.60 -25.39
N LYS A 23 -1.42 -7.29 -25.43
CA LYS A 23 -2.40 -6.21 -25.21
C LYS A 23 -3.56 -6.26 -26.20
N LYS A 24 -3.31 -6.61 -27.47
CA LYS A 24 -4.36 -6.76 -28.49
C LYS A 24 -5.37 -7.85 -28.16
N LYS A 25 -4.99 -8.87 -27.38
CA LYS A 25 -5.86 -9.98 -26.96
C LYS A 25 -6.73 -9.63 -25.75
N TRP A 26 -6.51 -8.49 -25.09
CA TRP A 26 -7.29 -8.08 -23.93
C TRP A 26 -8.68 -7.54 -24.33
N SER A 27 -9.66 -7.79 -23.47
CA SER A 27 -10.99 -7.20 -23.63
C SER A 27 -10.90 -5.66 -23.55
N PRO A 28 -11.82 -4.92 -24.19
CA PRO A 28 -11.82 -3.46 -24.12
C PRO A 28 -11.88 -2.92 -22.69
N GLU A 29 -12.66 -3.57 -21.82
CA GLU A 29 -12.87 -3.18 -20.43
C GLU A 29 -11.57 -3.32 -19.62
N LEU A 30 -10.83 -4.42 -19.82
CA LEU A 30 -9.55 -4.63 -19.16
C LEU A 30 -8.51 -3.59 -19.60
N ARG A 31 -8.50 -3.23 -20.88
CA ARG A 31 -7.61 -2.18 -21.39
C ARG A 31 -7.91 -0.83 -20.74
N GLN A 32 -9.19 -0.47 -20.67
CA GLN A 32 -9.63 0.77 -20.03
C GLN A 32 -9.24 0.79 -18.55
N HIS A 33 -9.54 -0.27 -17.80
CA HIS A 33 -9.21 -0.36 -16.39
C HIS A 33 -7.70 -0.28 -16.13
N LEU A 34 -6.88 -0.90 -16.97
CA LEU A 34 -5.43 -0.84 -16.86
C LEU A 34 -4.88 0.56 -17.13
N GLU A 35 -5.48 1.31 -18.05
CA GLU A 35 -5.08 2.69 -18.33
C GLU A 35 -5.47 3.61 -17.15
N GLU A 36 -6.70 3.50 -16.66
CA GLU A 36 -7.21 4.26 -15.52
C GLU A 36 -6.39 4.01 -14.24
N THR A 37 -5.99 2.76 -14.01
CA THR A 37 -5.21 2.39 -12.81
C THR A 37 -3.70 2.52 -13.00
N ARG A 38 -3.21 2.98 -14.15
CA ARG A 38 -1.77 2.97 -14.45
C ARG A 38 -0.96 3.78 -13.44
N GLU A 39 -1.34 5.03 -13.21
CA GLU A 39 -0.64 5.92 -12.28
C GLU A 39 -0.67 5.36 -10.85
N GLU A 40 -1.83 4.83 -10.43
CA GLU A 40 -1.98 4.20 -9.12
C GLU A 40 -1.08 2.97 -8.98
N ARG A 41 -1.00 2.13 -10.01
CA ARG A 41 -0.12 0.94 -10.02
C ARG A 41 1.35 1.32 -9.98
N GLU A 42 1.77 2.33 -10.74
CA GLU A 42 3.15 2.84 -10.71
C GLU A 42 3.52 3.34 -9.31
N LYS A 43 2.66 4.17 -8.70
CA LYS A 43 2.85 4.66 -7.32
C LYS A 43 2.88 3.53 -6.28
N ASN A 44 1.95 2.58 -6.38
CA ASN A 44 1.89 1.44 -5.47
C ASN A 44 3.13 0.55 -5.60
N MET A 45 3.67 0.41 -6.81
CA MET A 45 4.91 -0.32 -7.05
C MET A 45 6.12 0.38 -6.40
N GLU A 46 6.23 1.69 -6.52
CA GLU A 46 7.29 2.47 -5.85
C GLU A 46 7.21 2.34 -4.33
N LEU A 47 6.01 2.47 -3.75
CA LEU A 47 5.79 2.28 -2.32
C LEU A 47 6.13 0.86 -1.88
N PHE A 48 5.77 -0.15 -2.67
CA PHE A 48 6.11 -1.53 -2.40
C PHE A 48 7.63 -1.77 -2.39
N PHE A 49 8.37 -1.19 -3.34
CA PHE A 49 9.83 -1.30 -3.33
C PHE A 49 10.47 -0.54 -2.17
N ALA A 50 9.93 0.62 -1.78
CA ALA A 50 10.37 1.33 -0.59
C ALA A 50 10.15 0.48 0.68
N ASP A 51 8.98 -0.12 0.81
CA ASP A 51 8.62 -1.02 1.91
C ASP A 51 9.55 -2.25 1.97
N LEU A 52 9.82 -2.88 0.83
CA LEU A 52 10.74 -4.02 0.76
C LEU A 52 12.16 -3.64 1.17
N LYS A 53 12.67 -2.49 0.71
CA LYS A 53 13.98 -1.97 1.11
C LYS A 53 14.06 -1.67 2.59
N GLU A 54 12.97 -1.21 3.19
CA GLU A 54 12.88 -0.96 4.63
C GLU A 54 12.91 -2.29 5.40
N LEU A 55 12.06 -3.25 4.99
CA LEU A 55 11.95 -4.55 5.64
C LEU A 55 13.22 -5.41 5.48
N SER A 56 13.95 -5.26 4.38
CA SER A 56 15.20 -5.99 4.14
C SER A 56 16.35 -5.57 5.07
N LYS A 57 16.22 -4.46 5.79
CA LYS A 57 17.19 -4.05 6.83
C LYS A 57 17.08 -4.90 8.10
N SER A 58 15.98 -5.64 8.25
CA SER A 58 15.77 -6.56 9.37
C SER A 58 16.55 -7.85 9.16
N ASN A 59 17.01 -8.44 10.26
CA ASN A 59 17.56 -9.80 10.26
C ASN A 59 16.48 -10.88 10.13
N LEU A 60 15.20 -10.49 10.16
CA LEU A 60 14.07 -11.36 9.94
C LEU A 60 13.87 -11.62 8.44
N ASN A 61 13.28 -12.77 8.10
CA ASN A 61 12.81 -12.96 6.74
C ASN A 61 11.68 -11.96 6.42
N ILE A 62 11.53 -11.63 5.12
CA ILE A 62 10.58 -10.59 4.65
C ILE A 62 9.15 -10.87 5.14
N TRP A 63 8.73 -12.15 5.16
CA TRP A 63 7.39 -12.55 5.61
C TRP A 63 7.15 -12.25 7.09
N MET A 64 8.12 -12.54 7.95
CA MET A 64 8.05 -12.24 9.38
C MET A 64 8.08 -10.72 9.62
N ALA A 65 8.99 -10.01 8.96
CA ALA A 65 9.08 -8.55 9.08
C ALA A 65 7.79 -7.85 8.63
N MET A 66 7.16 -8.34 7.56
CA MET A 66 5.88 -7.82 7.08
C MET A 66 4.73 -8.12 8.06
N ARG A 67 4.69 -9.33 8.64
CA ARG A 67 3.72 -9.70 9.68
C ARG A 67 3.84 -8.81 10.91
N GLU A 68 5.05 -8.56 11.39
CA GLU A 68 5.29 -7.67 12.54
C GLU A 68 4.85 -6.25 12.24
N ARG A 69 5.15 -5.74 11.04
CA ARG A 69 4.71 -4.42 10.59
C ARG A 69 3.19 -4.31 10.58
N ASP A 70 2.48 -5.34 10.11
CA ASP A 70 1.01 -5.35 10.10
C ASP A 70 0.41 -5.40 11.51
N ILE A 71 1.03 -6.15 12.43
CA ILE A 71 0.63 -6.15 13.84
C ILE A 71 0.78 -4.74 14.43
N ARG A 72 1.93 -4.09 14.20
CA ARG A 72 2.19 -2.73 14.66
C ARG A 72 1.18 -1.73 14.11
N ARG A 73 0.92 -1.75 12.80
CA ARG A 73 -0.10 -0.89 12.15
C ARG A 73 -1.48 -1.06 12.77
N LYS A 74 -1.90 -2.31 13.06
CA LYS A 74 -3.18 -2.58 13.71
C LYS A 74 -3.24 -2.05 15.15
N GLN A 75 -2.15 -2.13 15.90
CA GLN A 75 -2.07 -1.58 17.26
C GLN A 75 -2.14 -0.05 17.23
N GLU A 76 -1.37 0.60 16.35
CA GLU A 76 -1.39 2.05 16.16
C GLU A 76 -2.79 2.54 15.75
N ALA A 77 -3.47 1.84 14.84
CA ALA A 77 -4.84 2.19 14.43
C ALA A 77 -5.83 2.11 15.60
N LYS A 78 -5.75 1.06 16.43
CA LYS A 78 -6.59 0.93 17.63
C LYS A 78 -6.31 2.05 18.64
N GLN A 79 -5.03 2.39 18.83
CA GLN A 79 -4.62 3.44 19.75
C GLN A 79 -5.16 4.81 19.30
N LYS A 80 -5.01 5.14 18.01
CA LYS A 80 -5.60 6.37 17.44
C LYS A 80 -7.12 6.45 17.63
N GLN A 81 -7.83 5.35 17.37
CA GLN A 81 -9.29 5.31 17.60
C GLN A 81 -9.68 5.52 19.06
N LEU A 82 -8.88 5.03 20.01
CA LEU A 82 -9.12 5.26 21.44
C LEU A 82 -8.88 6.73 21.81
N GLU A 83 -7.82 7.33 21.29
CA GLU A 83 -7.48 8.74 21.50
C GLU A 83 -8.54 9.67 20.92
N GLU A 84 -9.00 9.41 19.69
CA GLU A 84 -10.10 10.15 19.05
C GLU A 84 -11.37 10.10 19.91
N ARG A 85 -11.77 8.92 20.38
CA ARG A 85 -12.93 8.77 21.28
C ARG A 85 -12.76 9.49 22.61
N ALA A 86 -11.55 9.53 23.16
CA ALA A 86 -11.28 10.24 24.40
C ALA A 86 -11.38 11.77 24.20
N LEU A 87 -10.84 12.28 23.09
CA LEU A 87 -10.98 13.67 22.67
C LEU A 87 -12.44 14.06 22.47
N GLU A 88 -13.21 13.26 21.72
CA GLU A 88 -14.64 13.51 21.51
C GLU A 88 -15.43 13.57 22.82
N ARG A 89 -15.10 12.72 23.79
CA ARG A 89 -15.73 12.75 25.12
C ARG A 89 -15.42 14.04 25.87
N ARG A 90 -14.15 14.44 25.90
CA ARG A 90 -13.72 15.69 26.55
C ARG A 90 -14.41 16.91 25.92
N MET A 91 -14.42 17.00 24.59
CA MET A 91 -15.11 18.09 23.87
C MET A 91 -16.61 18.13 24.20
N ARG A 92 -17.27 16.97 24.31
CA ARG A 92 -18.69 16.91 24.70
C ARG A 92 -18.92 17.34 26.15
N GLU A 93 -18.02 17.00 27.06
CA GLU A 93 -18.10 17.40 28.46
C GLU A 93 -17.88 18.92 28.63
N GLU A 94 -16.90 19.48 27.93
CA GLU A 94 -16.64 20.93 27.88
C GLU A 94 -17.86 21.69 27.33
N MET A 95 -18.43 21.27 26.20
CA MET A 95 -19.64 21.90 25.64
C MET A 95 -20.86 21.80 26.58
N ARG A 96 -20.99 20.71 27.35
CA ARG A 96 -22.05 20.58 28.36
C ARG A 96 -21.82 21.53 29.54
N ALA A 97 -20.59 21.65 30.00
CA ALA A 97 -20.24 22.54 31.10
C ALA A 97 -20.44 24.03 30.72
N GLU A 98 -20.07 24.41 29.49
CA GLU A 98 -20.33 25.76 28.97
C GLU A 98 -21.83 26.05 28.81
N ALA A 99 -22.61 25.09 28.31
CA ALA A 99 -24.06 25.25 28.16
C ALA A 99 -24.78 25.40 29.52
N LEU A 100 -24.33 24.68 30.56
CA LEU A 100 -24.87 24.81 31.91
C LEU A 100 -24.42 26.13 32.57
N GLY A 101 -23.16 26.52 32.42
CA GLY A 101 -22.64 27.79 32.95
C GLY A 101 -23.21 29.05 32.26
N ALA A 102 -23.78 28.91 31.07
CA ALA A 102 -24.50 29.98 30.37
C ALA A 102 -25.97 30.11 30.79
N GLN A 103 -26.56 29.12 31.47
CA GLN A 103 -27.92 29.17 31.99
C GLN A 103 -28.02 29.79 33.40
N ASP A 104 -26.91 29.87 34.13
CA ASP A 104 -26.82 30.44 35.48
C ASP A 104 -26.40 31.93 35.51
N LYS A 105 -26.45 32.64 34.36
CA LYS A 105 -26.23 34.09 34.23
C LYS A 105 -27.46 34.77 33.63
#